data_AF-A0AAN8ZW80-F1
#
_entry.id   AF-A0AAN8ZW80-F1
#
_cell.length_a   1.000
_cell.length_b   1.000
_cell.length_c   1.000
_cell.angle_alpha   90.00
_cell.angle_beta   90.00
_cell.angle_gamma   90.00
#
_symmetry.space_group_name_H-M   'P 1'
#
loop_
_entity.id
_entity.type
_entity.pdbx_description
1 polymer ?
#
loop_
_entity_poly.entity_id
_entity_poly.type
_entity_poly.pdbx_seq_one_letter_code
_entity_poly.pdbx_strand_id
1 'polypeptide(L)'
;MFSCLQVAASLGYRLVGVKSRYPSQVARGSEIQVGIRIRNIGWASPVNYRSAQLVLRSASSSEEHLFPIKSDLDLRKWVPGDYDLELTLTVPVTASTGEYKLYLKLPDGETSLQSMPDYNIQMENLIDSSVASLRLNLLGTVTVT
;
A
#
# COMPACT_ATOMS: atom_id res chain seq x y z
N MET A 1 -2.41 3.89 34.77
CA MET A 1 -2.32 2.42 34.93
C MET A 1 -2.89 1.81 33.66
N PHE A 2 -2.05 1.31 32.75
CA PHE A 2 -2.51 0.70 31.50
C PHE A 2 -2.95 -0.74 31.79
N SER A 3 -4.12 -1.14 31.30
CA SER A 3 -4.61 -2.52 31.46
C SER A 3 -3.78 -3.46 30.59
N CYS A 4 -3.56 -4.70 31.04
CA CYS A 4 -2.73 -5.71 30.35
C CYS A 4 -3.15 -5.94 28.88
N LEU A 5 -4.45 -5.80 28.57
CA LEU A 5 -5.00 -5.93 27.21
C LEU A 5 -4.53 -4.80 26.28
N GLN A 6 -4.37 -3.59 26.83
CA GLN A 6 -3.92 -2.40 26.10
C GLN A 6 -2.42 -2.46 25.78
N VAL A 7 -1.64 -3.16 26.60
CA VAL A 7 -0.21 -3.41 26.37
C VAL A 7 -0.02 -4.37 25.19
N ALA A 8 -0.74 -5.49 25.17
CA ALA A 8 -0.60 -6.50 24.11
C ALA A 8 -1.06 -6.00 22.73
N ALA A 9 -2.13 -5.19 22.66
CA ALA A 9 -2.67 -4.68 21.40
C ALA A 9 -1.75 -3.66 20.70
N SER A 10 -0.84 -3.04 21.46
CA SER A 10 0.08 -2.01 20.98
C SER A 10 1.53 -2.45 20.87
N LEU A 11 1.85 -3.74 21.12
CA LEU A 11 3.18 -4.28 20.87
C LEU A 11 3.52 -4.22 19.37
N GLY A 12 4.77 -3.86 19.05
CA GLY A 12 5.24 -3.75 17.68
C GLY A 12 4.67 -2.53 16.95
N TYR A 13 4.61 -2.60 15.63
CA TYR A 13 3.98 -1.58 14.79
C TYR A 13 2.55 -2.02 14.42
N ARG A 14 1.68 -1.04 14.14
CA ARG A 14 0.32 -1.28 13.64
C ARG A 14 -0.06 -0.13 12.72
N LEU A 15 -0.07 -0.40 11.42
CA LEU A 15 -0.29 0.62 10.39
C LEU A 15 -1.77 0.72 10.03
N VAL A 16 -2.28 1.95 10.01
CA VAL A 16 -3.66 2.29 9.67
C VAL A 16 -3.63 3.35 8.57
N GLY A 17 -4.38 3.12 7.50
CA GLY A 17 -4.60 4.14 6.47
C GLY A 17 -5.57 5.21 6.99
N VAL A 18 -5.13 6.47 7.04
CA VAL A 18 -5.96 7.59 7.51
C VAL A 18 -6.72 8.23 6.36
N LYS A 19 -6.03 8.47 5.24
CA LYS A 19 -6.61 9.11 4.05
C LYS A 19 -5.81 8.75 2.81
N SER A 20 -6.50 8.56 1.69
CA SER A 20 -5.89 8.42 0.37
C SER A 20 -6.37 9.53 -0.55
N ARG A 21 -5.50 9.98 -1.46
CA ARG A 21 -5.75 11.00 -2.47
C ARG A 21 -5.20 10.50 -3.80
N TYR A 22 -6.06 10.41 -4.80
CA TYR A 22 -5.72 9.96 -6.16
C TYR A 22 -6.76 10.53 -7.12
N PRO A 23 -6.42 10.68 -8.42
CA PRO A 23 -7.40 11.05 -9.44
C PRO A 23 -8.43 9.93 -9.65
N SER A 24 -9.70 10.30 -9.87
CA SER A 24 -10.77 9.34 -10.15
C SER A 24 -10.74 8.82 -11.59
N GLN A 25 -10.17 9.60 -12.52
CA GLN A 25 -10.03 9.25 -13.93
C GLN A 25 -8.62 9.61 -14.41
N VAL A 26 -8.01 8.70 -15.18
CA VAL A 26 -6.62 8.83 -15.64
C VAL A 26 -6.50 8.37 -17.09
N ALA A 27 -5.67 9.08 -17.87
CA ALA A 27 -5.39 8.68 -19.24
C ALA A 27 -4.24 7.67 -19.29
N ARG A 28 -4.32 6.73 -20.24
CA ARG A 28 -3.17 5.87 -20.56
C ARG A 28 -1.94 6.72 -20.93
N GLY A 29 -0.77 6.34 -20.40
CA GLY A 29 0.48 7.09 -20.57
C GLY A 29 0.63 8.32 -19.67
N SER A 30 -0.40 8.72 -18.92
CA SER A 30 -0.31 9.87 -18.02
C SER A 30 0.43 9.53 -16.73
N GLU A 31 1.14 10.52 -16.20
CA GLU A 31 1.70 10.46 -14.85
C GLU A 31 0.64 10.89 -13.84
N ILE A 32 0.50 10.14 -12.75
CA ILE A 32 -0.47 10.40 -11.69
C ILE A 32 0.22 10.43 -10.32
N GLN A 33 -0.29 11.29 -9.45
CA GLN A 33 0.14 11.39 -8.05
C GLN A 33 -0.87 10.70 -7.14
N VAL A 34 -0.35 9.90 -6.22
CA VAL A 34 -1.09 9.15 -5.21
C VAL A 34 -0.54 9.55 -3.85
N GLY A 35 -1.37 10.24 -3.07
CA GLY A 35 -1.08 10.59 -1.69
C GLY A 35 -1.72 9.59 -0.73
N ILE A 36 -1.02 9.17 0.31
CA ILE A 36 -1.60 8.43 1.43
C ILE A 36 -1.04 8.92 2.76
N ARG A 37 -1.94 9.21 3.71
CA ARG A 37 -1.59 9.40 5.11
C ARG A 37 -1.75 8.09 5.85
N ILE A 38 -0.69 7.63 6.51
CA ILE A 38 -0.64 6.41 7.30
C ILE A 38 -0.31 6.77 8.74
N ARG A 39 -0.99 6.13 9.68
CA ARG A 39 -0.69 6.23 11.10
C ARG A 39 -0.13 4.93 11.62
N ASN A 40 0.99 4.99 12.34
CA ASN A 40 1.43 3.89 13.18
C ASN A 40 0.85 4.06 14.59
N ILE A 41 -0.13 3.23 14.96
CA ILE A 41 -0.77 3.22 16.29
C ILE A 41 -0.15 2.18 17.24
N GLY A 42 0.91 1.49 16.80
CA GLY A 42 1.72 0.61 17.66
C GLY A 42 2.71 1.40 18.53
N TRP A 43 3.65 0.69 19.14
CA TRP A 43 4.72 1.28 19.99
C TRP A 43 6.13 1.20 19.37
N ALA A 44 6.29 0.48 18.26
CA ALA A 44 7.56 0.36 17.54
C ALA A 44 7.37 0.66 16.06
N SER A 45 8.47 0.90 15.36
CA SER A 45 8.49 0.93 13.90
C SER A 45 8.61 -0.49 13.31
N PRO A 46 8.24 -0.68 12.03
CA PRO A 46 8.64 -1.85 11.26
C PRO A 46 10.14 -2.12 11.36
N VAL A 47 10.56 -3.38 11.50
CA VAL A 47 11.98 -3.74 11.66
C VAL A 47 12.64 -4.06 10.31
N ASN A 48 11.93 -4.81 9.47
CA ASN A 48 12.45 -5.20 8.16
C ASN A 48 12.26 -4.08 7.15
N TYR A 49 13.26 -3.90 6.28
CA TYR A 49 13.12 -3.04 5.11
C TYR A 49 11.98 -3.58 4.22
N ARG A 50 11.21 -2.67 3.62
CA ARG A 50 10.09 -3.00 2.73
C ARG A 50 10.24 -2.25 1.42
N SER A 51 10.28 -2.99 0.32
CA SER A 51 10.35 -2.40 -1.03
C SER A 51 8.95 -2.04 -1.50
N ALA A 52 8.42 -0.90 -1.06
CA ALA A 52 7.04 -0.52 -1.32
C ALA A 52 6.74 -0.41 -2.83
N GLN A 53 5.55 -0.83 -3.23
CA GLN A 53 5.09 -0.84 -4.62
C GLN A 53 3.65 -0.35 -4.68
N LEU A 54 3.29 0.41 -5.71
CA LEU A 54 1.89 0.58 -6.09
C LEU A 54 1.48 -0.53 -7.05
N VAL A 55 0.22 -0.93 -6.95
CA VAL A 55 -0.38 -1.96 -7.81
C VAL A 55 -1.65 -1.40 -8.42
N LEU A 56 -1.74 -1.40 -9.74
CA LEU A 56 -2.94 -1.07 -10.47
C LEU A 56 -3.51 -2.37 -11.05
N ARG A 57 -4.65 -2.82 -10.54
CA ARG A 57 -5.27 -4.10 -10.93
C ARG A 57 -6.64 -3.86 -11.53
N SER A 58 -6.90 -4.45 -12.69
CA SER A 58 -8.20 -4.33 -13.35
C SER A 58 -9.30 -4.95 -12.49
N ALA A 59 -10.46 -4.29 -12.45
CA ALA A 59 -11.66 -4.83 -11.80
C ALA A 59 -12.36 -5.89 -12.65
N SER A 60 -12.12 -5.91 -13.97
CA SER A 60 -12.79 -6.78 -14.94
C SER A 60 -11.92 -7.91 -15.48
N SER A 61 -10.59 -7.84 -15.31
CA SER A 61 -9.65 -8.83 -15.81
C SER A 61 -8.55 -9.17 -14.78
N SER A 62 -7.69 -10.13 -15.12
CA SER A 62 -6.50 -10.47 -14.32
C SER A 62 -5.30 -9.54 -14.60
N GLU A 63 -5.51 -8.45 -15.35
CA GLU A 63 -4.46 -7.48 -15.67
C GLU A 63 -4.00 -6.74 -14.40
N GLU A 64 -2.68 -6.70 -14.21
CA GLU A 64 -2.04 -6.07 -13.06
C GLU A 64 -0.74 -5.39 -13.50
N HIS A 65 -0.54 -4.16 -13.01
CA HIS A 65 0.68 -3.39 -13.23
C HIS A 65 1.31 -3.02 -11.89
N LEU A 66 2.61 -3.30 -11.75
CA LEU A 66 3.39 -3.07 -10.54
C LEU A 66 4.33 -1.87 -10.75
N PHE A 67 4.33 -0.94 -9.80
CA PHE A 67 5.14 0.27 -9.83
C PHE A 67 6.02 0.33 -8.58
N PRO A 68 7.30 -0.04 -8.67
CA PRO A 68 8.25 0.13 -7.57
C PRO A 68 8.38 1.59 -7.16
N ILE A 69 8.32 1.86 -5.86
CA ILE A 69 8.53 3.20 -5.29
C ILE A 69 10.04 3.41 -5.10
N LYS A 70 10.52 4.63 -5.34
CA LYS A 70 11.94 4.97 -5.20
C LYS A 70 12.45 4.77 -3.76
N SER A 71 13.77 4.59 -3.65
CA SER A 71 14.49 3.98 -2.53
C SER A 71 14.60 4.78 -1.23
N ASP A 72 13.98 5.96 -1.14
CA ASP A 72 14.05 6.82 0.05
C ASP A 72 12.97 6.49 1.09
N LEU A 73 11.95 5.73 0.72
CA LEU A 73 10.92 5.27 1.65
C LEU A 73 11.47 4.18 2.60
N ASP A 74 11.81 4.57 3.82
CA ASP A 74 12.25 3.64 4.87
C ASP A 74 11.22 3.52 6.00
N LEU A 75 10.40 2.47 5.94
CA LEU A 75 9.38 2.17 6.96
C LEU A 75 9.98 1.94 8.34
N ARG A 76 11.29 1.65 8.47
CA ARG A 76 11.93 1.44 9.77
C ARG A 76 12.03 2.72 10.60
N LYS A 77 11.86 3.87 9.95
CA LYS A 77 11.78 5.18 10.60
C LYS A 77 10.37 5.53 11.07
N TRP A 78 9.38 4.67 10.79
CA TRP A 78 7.99 4.93 11.14
C TRP A 78 7.68 4.52 12.58
N VAL A 79 8.25 5.26 13.52
CA VAL A 79 7.88 5.21 14.94
C VAL A 79 6.39 5.57 15.13
N PRO A 80 5.80 5.46 16.33
CA PRO A 80 4.40 5.84 16.52
C PRO A 80 4.15 7.29 16.10
N GLY A 81 3.19 7.50 15.18
CA GLY A 81 2.99 8.81 14.54
C GLY A 81 2.25 8.77 13.21
N ASP A 82 2.12 9.93 12.59
CA ASP A 82 1.52 10.12 11.26
C ASP A 82 2.62 10.31 10.19
N TYR A 83 2.42 9.67 9.04
CA TYR A 83 3.33 9.69 7.90
C TYR A 83 2.56 9.98 6.62
N ASP A 84 2.99 10.99 5.88
CA ASP A 84 2.46 11.31 4.56
C ASP A 84 3.39 10.74 3.49
N LEU A 85 2.84 9.97 2.58
CA LEU A 85 3.54 9.43 1.42
C LEU A 85 2.92 10.03 0.18
N GLU A 86 3.78 10.54 -0.69
CA GLU A 86 3.41 11.03 -2.00
C GLU A 86 4.15 10.19 -3.03
N LEU A 87 3.38 9.49 -3.85
CA LEU A 87 3.86 8.48 -4.77
C LEU A 87 3.46 8.86 -6.18
N THR A 88 4.33 8.58 -7.13
CA THR A 88 4.08 8.87 -8.54
C THR A 88 4.17 7.59 -9.35
N LEU A 89 3.23 7.39 -10.27
CA LEU A 89 3.28 6.31 -11.25
C LEU A 89 2.85 6.83 -12.62
N THR A 90 3.38 6.22 -13.68
CA THR A 90 2.92 6.43 -15.05
C THR A 90 2.00 5.30 -15.46
N VAL A 91 0.75 5.63 -15.81
CA VAL A 91 -0.21 4.62 -16.28
C VAL A 91 0.30 4.03 -17.60
N PRO A 92 0.42 2.70 -17.72
CA PRO A 92 0.93 2.09 -18.95
C PRO A 92 0.06 2.45 -20.16
N VAL A 93 0.69 2.78 -21.28
CA VAL A 93 -0.02 3.05 -22.55
C VAL A 93 -0.80 1.82 -23.05
N THR A 94 -0.36 0.64 -22.62
CA THR A 94 -0.95 -0.68 -22.92
C THR A 94 -2.05 -1.10 -21.96
N ALA A 95 -2.31 -0.33 -20.89
CA ALA A 95 -3.38 -0.65 -19.95
C ALA A 95 -4.74 -0.68 -20.69
N SER A 96 -5.59 -1.65 -20.37
CA SER A 96 -6.95 -1.65 -20.89
C SER A 96 -7.77 -0.49 -20.31
N THR A 97 -8.80 -0.05 -21.02
CA THR A 97 -9.71 0.98 -20.51
C THR A 97 -10.72 0.33 -19.58
N GLY A 98 -11.06 0.99 -18.47
CA GLY A 98 -12.04 0.50 -17.53
C GLY A 98 -11.72 0.86 -16.09
N GLU A 99 -12.41 0.19 -15.17
CA GLU A 99 -12.22 0.37 -13.74
C GLU A 99 -11.04 -0.45 -13.23
N TYR A 100 -10.18 0.20 -12.44
CA TYR A 100 -9.05 -0.42 -11.76
C TYR A 100 -9.11 -0.11 -10.27
N LYS A 101 -8.66 -1.07 -9.47
CA LYS A 101 -8.37 -0.85 -8.06
C LYS A 101 -6.89 -0.53 -7.89
N LEU A 102 -6.62 0.50 -7.11
CA LEU A 102 -5.28 0.97 -6.75
C LEU A 102 -4.93 0.47 -5.36
N TYR A 103 -3.80 -0.22 -5.25
CA TYR A 103 -3.31 -0.77 -3.99
C TYR A 103 -1.90 -0.29 -3.66
N LEU A 104 -1.58 -0.31 -2.37
CA LEU A 104 -0.22 -0.24 -1.84
C LEU A 104 0.21 -1.64 -1.38
N LYS A 105 1.31 -2.12 -1.94
CA LYS A 105 1.98 -3.37 -1.54
C LYS A 105 3.24 -3.03 -0.76
N LEU A 106 3.43 -3.70 0.37
CA LEU A 106 4.57 -3.51 1.28
C LEU A 106 5.31 -4.84 1.48
N PRO A 107 5.97 -5.37 0.44
CA PRO A 107 6.65 -6.66 0.50
C PRO A 107 7.95 -6.58 1.29
N ASP A 108 8.51 -7.74 1.65
CA ASP A 108 9.86 -7.81 2.20
C ASP A 108 10.94 -7.21 1.27
N GLY A 109 12.03 -6.77 1.87
CA GLY A 109 13.19 -6.28 1.15
C GLY A 109 13.90 -7.38 0.36
N GLU A 110 13.88 -8.61 0.87
CA GLU A 110 14.54 -9.75 0.25
C GLU A 110 13.83 -10.20 -1.03
N THR A 111 14.57 -10.36 -2.13
CA THR A 111 14.01 -10.59 -3.46
C THR A 111 13.23 -11.91 -3.53
N SER A 112 13.70 -12.94 -2.83
CA SER A 112 13.05 -14.25 -2.79
C SER A 112 11.70 -14.25 -2.04
N LEU A 113 11.46 -13.23 -1.20
CA LEU A 113 10.25 -13.11 -0.39
C LEU A 113 9.24 -12.10 -0.96
N GLN A 114 9.63 -11.25 -1.90
CA GLN A 114 8.76 -10.20 -2.47
C GLN A 114 7.52 -10.72 -3.21
N SER A 115 7.59 -11.94 -3.72
CA SER A 115 6.47 -12.62 -4.38
C SER A 115 5.55 -13.34 -3.40
N MET A 116 5.98 -13.54 -2.14
CA MET A 116 5.23 -14.30 -1.14
C MET A 116 4.27 -13.36 -0.38
N PRO A 117 2.95 -13.54 -0.50
CA PRO A 117 1.98 -12.63 0.12
C PRO A 117 2.12 -12.52 1.64
N ASP A 118 2.49 -13.62 2.31
CA ASP A 118 2.64 -13.69 3.78
C ASP A 118 3.66 -12.69 4.34
N TYR A 119 4.56 -12.21 3.50
CA TYR A 119 5.59 -11.24 3.86
C TYR A 119 5.22 -9.80 3.48
N ASN A 120 3.99 -9.57 3.01
CA ASN A 120 3.44 -8.23 2.82
C ASN A 120 2.88 -7.68 4.14
N ILE A 121 3.25 -6.45 4.48
CA ILE A 121 2.57 -5.71 5.55
C ILE A 121 1.15 -5.38 5.09
N GLN A 122 0.17 -5.85 5.86
CA GLN A 122 -1.24 -5.55 5.68
C GLN A 122 -1.67 -4.53 6.75
N MET A 123 -2.28 -3.43 6.31
CA MET A 123 -2.84 -2.40 7.16
C MET A 123 -4.20 -2.82 7.67
N GLU A 124 -4.53 -2.39 8.87
CA GLU A 124 -5.71 -2.87 9.60
C GLU A 124 -7.04 -2.56 8.90
N ASN A 125 -7.15 -1.41 8.23
CA ASN A 125 -8.40 -0.90 7.68
C ASN A 125 -8.45 -0.81 6.15
N LEU A 126 -7.41 -1.26 5.45
CA LEU A 126 -7.34 -1.21 3.98
C LEU A 126 -7.43 -2.62 3.35
N ILE A 127 -8.09 -3.55 4.05
CA ILE A 127 -8.24 -4.93 3.61
C ILE A 127 -9.32 -5.01 2.53
N ASP A 128 -8.98 -5.58 1.37
CA ASP A 128 -9.95 -5.95 0.34
C ASP A 128 -10.12 -7.48 0.31
N SER A 129 -11.33 -7.93 0.62
CA SER A 129 -11.67 -9.35 0.68
C SER A 129 -11.54 -10.05 -0.67
N SER A 130 -11.66 -9.33 -1.79
CA SER A 130 -11.52 -9.90 -3.14
C SER A 130 -10.08 -10.31 -3.47
N VAL A 131 -9.09 -9.78 -2.74
CA VAL A 131 -7.66 -10.07 -2.91
C VAL A 131 -6.98 -10.43 -1.58
N ALA A 132 -7.73 -10.99 -0.63
CA ALA A 132 -7.24 -11.26 0.73
C ALA A 132 -5.97 -12.13 0.75
N SER A 133 -5.86 -13.11 -0.15
CA SER A 133 -4.69 -13.98 -0.31
C SER A 133 -3.43 -13.27 -0.80
N LEU A 134 -3.57 -12.08 -1.42
CA LEU A 134 -2.45 -11.27 -1.91
C LEU A 134 -1.95 -10.26 -0.86
N ARG A 135 -2.75 -10.02 0.19
CA ARG A 135 -2.42 -9.09 1.29
C ARG A 135 -2.05 -7.69 0.80
N LEU A 136 -2.81 -7.20 -0.18
CA LEU A 136 -2.71 -5.83 -0.72
C LEU A 136 -3.53 -4.85 0.12
N ASN A 137 -3.10 -3.58 0.17
CA ASN A 137 -3.80 -2.52 0.89
C ASN A 137 -4.56 -1.63 -0.11
N LEU A 138 -5.89 -1.69 -0.12
CA LEU A 138 -6.73 -0.95 -1.06
C LEU A 138 -6.71 0.55 -0.73
N LEU A 139 -6.26 1.36 -1.68
CA LEU A 139 -6.30 2.81 -1.58
C LEU A 139 -7.60 3.37 -2.17
N GLY A 140 -8.09 2.72 -3.23
CA GLY A 140 -9.36 3.05 -3.86
C GLY A 140 -9.47 2.61 -5.30
N THR A 141 -10.33 3.30 -6.05
CA THR A 141 -10.72 2.93 -7.41
C THR A 141 -10.47 4.09 -8.37
N VAL A 142 -9.96 3.77 -9.56
CA VAL A 142 -9.65 4.72 -10.63
C VAL A 142 -10.16 4.19 -11.96
N THR A 143 -10.67 5.08 -12.82
CA THR A 143 -11.06 4.75 -14.18
C THR A 143 -9.95 5.11 -15.15
N VAL A 144 -9.45 4.12 -15.89
CA VAL A 144 -8.47 4.31 -16.97
C VAL A 144 -9.20 4.54 -18.29
N THR A 145 -8.83 5.61 -19.00
CA THR A 145 -9.35 6.00 -20.32
C THR A 145 -8.26 6.06 -21.39
#